data_AF-A0A0E9M2U0-F1
#
_entry.id   AF-A0A0E9M2U0-F1
#
_cell.length_a   1.000
_cell.length_b   1.000
_cell.length_c   1.000
_cell.angle_alpha   90.00
_cell.angle_beta   90.00
_cell.angle_gamma   90.00
#
_symmetry.space_group_name_H-M   'P 1'
#
loop_
_entity.id
_entity.type
_entity.pdbx_description
1 polymer ?
#
loop_
_entity_poly.entity_id
_entity_poly.type
_entity_poly.pdbx_seq_one_letter_code
_entity_poly.pdbx_strand_id
1 'polypeptide(L)'
;MRIKEVYVTDYCGLPVFEGGLEMRVLRSKTTDVINGDTWKVEGGFSSAFGFRLKRKYVRYAKKGWSKGWYTVNTAWDTNWSTDKTQQVFAVYEDDPSGKVKISGTAKFITKGTVKVDKVTFEKGSEVGISCEAEYKTKNGFFGAVEWDRDWFTKTQEVGEGEGTRGGLQIRRMGDMKFTTSVREL
;
A
#
# COMPACT_ATOMS: atom_id res chain seq x y z
N MET A 1 -5.53 0.30 11.23
CA MET A 1 -4.08 0.09 11.04
C MET A 1 -3.41 1.43 10.75
N ARG A 2 -2.23 1.66 11.33
CA ARG A 2 -1.48 2.92 11.17
C ARG A 2 -0.05 2.67 10.76
N ILE A 3 0.50 3.59 9.98
CA ILE A 3 1.92 3.71 9.73
C ILE A 3 2.41 4.81 10.67
N LYS A 4 3.34 4.46 11.57
CA LYS A 4 3.78 5.36 12.64
C LYS A 4 5.02 6.13 12.20
N GLU A 5 6.01 5.42 11.67
CA GLU A 5 7.26 5.99 11.18
C GLU A 5 7.60 5.44 9.79
N VAL A 6 8.36 6.23 9.02
CA VAL A 6 8.93 5.85 7.72
C VAL A 6 10.44 6.05 7.72
N TYR A 7 11.14 5.24 6.94
CA TYR A 7 12.59 5.28 6.78
C TYR A 7 12.91 5.05 5.31
N VAL A 8 13.42 6.07 4.64
CA VAL A 8 13.60 6.07 3.18
C VAL A 8 15.07 6.28 2.87
N THR A 9 15.67 5.36 2.10
CA THR A 9 17.09 5.44 1.72
C THR A 9 17.33 5.97 0.32
N ASP A 10 16.31 6.28 -0.47
CA ASP A 10 16.48 6.88 -1.79
C ASP A 10 15.82 8.27 -1.90
N TYR A 11 16.36 9.08 -2.81
CA TYR A 11 15.84 10.39 -3.21
C TYR A 11 14.99 10.28 -4.50
N CYS A 12 14.35 9.16 -4.84
CA CYS A 12 13.55 9.04 -6.08
C CYS A 12 14.23 9.60 -7.35
N GLY A 13 15.55 9.45 -7.51
CA GLY A 13 16.27 10.01 -8.65
C GLY A 13 16.27 11.54 -8.83
N LEU A 14 15.73 12.36 -7.90
CA LEU A 14 15.76 13.82 -8.04
C LEU A 14 16.93 14.47 -7.26
N PRO A 15 17.72 15.36 -7.91
CA PRO A 15 18.83 16.05 -7.26
C PRO A 15 18.38 17.14 -6.25
N VAL A 16 17.13 17.61 -6.33
CA VAL A 16 16.62 18.77 -5.57
C VAL A 16 15.21 18.48 -5.02
N PHE A 17 15.10 18.06 -3.77
CA PHE A 17 13.79 17.92 -3.09
C PHE A 17 13.41 19.19 -2.35
N GLU A 18 12.59 20.01 -2.98
CA GLU A 18 11.71 20.95 -2.29
C GLU A 18 10.27 20.38 -2.14
N GLY A 19 9.95 19.26 -2.80
CA GLY A 19 8.64 18.59 -2.79
C GLY A 19 8.39 17.62 -1.62
N GLY A 20 7.12 17.31 -1.34
CA GLY A 20 6.71 16.27 -0.38
C GLY A 20 6.61 14.89 -1.02
N LEU A 21 6.73 13.83 -0.22
CA LEU A 21 6.47 12.46 -0.68
C LEU A 21 4.99 12.15 -0.49
N GLU A 22 4.40 11.33 -1.36
CA GLU A 22 3.01 10.89 -1.19
C GLU A 22 2.92 9.36 -1.23
N MET A 23 2.36 8.76 -0.18
CA MET A 23 2.08 7.33 -0.19
C MET A 23 0.59 7.13 -0.49
N ARG A 24 0.27 6.26 -1.45
CA ARG A 24 -1.13 5.93 -1.80
C ARG A 24 -1.37 4.43 -1.74
N VAL A 25 -2.44 4.05 -1.07
CA VAL A 25 -2.83 2.64 -0.93
C VAL A 25 -3.87 2.30 -1.99
N LEU A 26 -3.61 1.28 -2.82
CA LEU A 26 -4.62 0.73 -3.75
C LEU A 26 -5.60 -0.10 -2.97
N ARG A 27 -6.87 0.14 -3.23
CA ARG A 27 -7.92 -0.79 -2.86
C ARG A 27 -8.66 -1.22 -4.11
N SER A 28 -9.15 -2.45 -4.10
CA SER A 28 -10.29 -2.76 -4.96
C SER A 28 -11.46 -1.88 -4.52
N LYS A 29 -12.03 -1.14 -5.48
CA LYS A 29 -13.22 -0.30 -5.30
C LYS A 29 -14.49 -1.13 -5.15
N THR A 30 -14.42 -2.43 -5.42
CA THR A 30 -15.58 -3.18 -5.88
C THR A 30 -15.66 -4.45 -5.08
N THR A 31 -16.82 -4.65 -4.45
CA THR A 31 -17.18 -5.88 -3.75
C THR A 31 -18.12 -6.74 -4.60
N ASP A 32 -18.72 -6.20 -5.67
CA ASP A 32 -19.91 -6.83 -6.28
C ASP A 32 -20.02 -6.71 -7.82
N VAL A 33 -19.10 -6.04 -8.55
CA VAL A 33 -19.19 -5.89 -10.03
C VAL A 33 -17.85 -6.19 -10.70
N ILE A 34 -17.82 -7.20 -11.57
CA ILE A 34 -16.67 -7.62 -12.39
C ILE A 34 -17.02 -7.35 -13.86
N ASN A 35 -16.10 -6.76 -14.63
CA ASN A 35 -16.27 -6.60 -16.07
C ASN A 35 -16.01 -7.95 -16.75
N GLY A 36 -17.03 -8.52 -17.42
CA GLY A 36 -16.97 -9.83 -18.07
C GLY A 36 -15.98 -9.91 -19.22
N ASP A 37 -15.90 -8.85 -20.04
CA ASP A 37 -15.03 -8.85 -21.23
C ASP A 37 -13.54 -8.82 -20.89
N THR A 38 -13.18 -8.10 -19.83
CA THR A 38 -11.78 -7.87 -19.46
C THR A 38 -11.31 -8.74 -18.29
N TRP A 39 -12.23 -9.42 -17.60
CA TRP A 39 -11.96 -10.05 -16.30
C TRP A 39 -11.29 -9.11 -15.30
N LYS A 40 -11.47 -7.81 -15.49
CA LYS A 40 -10.96 -6.77 -14.61
C LYS A 40 -12.10 -6.24 -13.77
N VAL A 41 -11.78 -5.89 -12.55
CA VAL A 41 -12.63 -5.06 -11.73
C VAL A 41 -12.08 -3.64 -11.83
N GLU A 42 -12.95 -2.65 -12.03
CA GLU A 42 -12.55 -1.25 -11.87
C GLU A 42 -12.23 -1.01 -10.39
N GLY A 43 -10.99 -1.27 -10.02
CA GLY A 43 -10.40 -0.89 -8.76
C GLY A 43 -10.11 0.61 -8.74
N GLY A 44 -9.84 1.16 -7.56
CA GLY A 44 -9.32 2.51 -7.52
C GLY A 44 -8.85 2.88 -6.13
N PHE A 45 -7.80 3.67 -6.12
CA PHE A 45 -7.14 4.14 -4.92
C PHE A 45 -8.11 4.99 -4.08
N SER A 46 -8.73 4.39 -3.06
CA SER A 46 -9.69 5.07 -2.19
C SER A 46 -9.01 5.87 -1.07
N SER A 47 -7.70 5.67 -0.86
CA SER A 47 -6.99 6.26 0.27
C SER A 47 -5.58 6.66 -0.15
N ALA A 48 -5.40 7.97 -0.35
CA ALA A 48 -4.14 8.63 -0.53
C ALA A 48 -3.75 9.32 0.78
N PHE A 49 -2.50 9.20 1.22
CA PHE A 49 -1.99 10.06 2.29
C PHE A 49 -0.60 10.59 1.96
N GLY A 50 -0.53 11.91 1.79
CA GLY A 50 0.71 12.64 1.60
C GLY A 50 1.48 12.82 2.91
N PHE A 51 2.80 12.72 2.87
CA PHE A 51 3.66 13.17 3.96
C PHE A 51 4.92 13.86 3.43
N ARG A 52 5.22 15.06 3.93
CA ARG A 52 6.43 15.77 3.53
C ARG A 52 7.65 15.28 4.30
N LEU A 53 8.48 14.46 3.68
CA LEU A 53 9.74 13.97 4.27
C LEU A 53 10.88 14.99 4.04
N LYS A 54 11.53 15.44 5.12
CA LYS A 54 12.69 16.36 5.00
C LYS A 54 13.96 15.59 4.62
N ARG A 55 14.79 16.18 3.73
CA ARG A 55 16.08 15.60 3.25
C ARG A 55 17.02 15.09 4.35
N LYS A 56 17.02 15.75 5.53
CA LYS A 56 17.85 15.32 6.66
C LYS A 56 17.57 13.88 7.08
N TYR A 57 16.32 13.44 7.04
CA TYR A 57 15.92 12.08 7.40
C TYR A 57 16.46 11.06 6.40
N VAL A 58 16.36 11.34 5.09
CA VAL A 58 16.95 10.49 4.04
C VAL A 58 18.47 10.41 4.15
N ARG A 59 19.15 11.53 4.46
CA ARG A 59 20.61 11.54 4.71
C ARG A 59 21.00 10.69 5.90
N TYR A 60 20.26 10.77 6.99
CA TYR A 60 20.48 9.92 8.16
C TYR A 60 20.20 8.46 7.84
N ALA A 61 19.16 8.19 7.04
CA ALA A 61 18.78 6.84 6.64
C ALA A 61 19.85 6.17 5.74
N LYS A 62 20.40 6.90 4.76
CA LYS A 62 21.53 6.41 3.94
C LYS A 62 22.77 6.03 4.75
N LYS A 63 22.94 6.65 5.93
CA LYS A 63 24.05 6.35 6.85
C LYS A 63 23.71 5.25 7.88
N GLY A 64 22.53 4.64 7.80
CA GLY A 64 22.07 3.65 8.78
C GLY A 64 21.71 4.25 10.15
N TRP A 65 21.55 5.58 10.26
CA TRP A 65 21.35 6.23 11.56
C TRP A 65 19.90 6.12 12.03
N SER A 66 19.69 5.88 13.32
CA SER A 66 18.37 5.80 13.97
C SER A 66 17.52 7.08 13.83
N LYS A 67 18.16 8.22 13.61
CA LYS A 67 17.55 9.53 13.34
C LYS A 67 17.00 9.66 11.91
N GLY A 68 17.20 8.65 11.06
CA GLY A 68 16.61 8.57 9.72
C GLY A 68 15.12 8.23 9.71
N TRP A 69 14.59 7.72 10.83
CA TRP A 69 13.16 7.47 10.98
C TRP A 69 12.39 8.79 11.16
N TYR A 70 11.32 8.93 10.39
CA TYR A 70 10.44 10.10 10.41
C TYR A 70 9.04 9.70 10.82
N THR A 71 8.50 10.36 11.86
CA THR A 71 7.14 10.13 12.31
C THR A 71 6.12 10.72 11.33
N VAL A 72 5.22 9.88 10.83
CA VAL A 72 4.07 10.28 10.00
C VAL A 72 2.75 10.08 10.74
N ASN A 73 2.67 9.06 11.61
CA ASN A 73 1.50 8.67 12.38
C ASN A 73 0.17 8.82 11.64
N THR A 74 0.04 8.15 10.49
CA THR A 74 -1.12 8.24 9.62
C THR A 74 -1.89 6.93 9.57
N ALA A 75 -3.21 7.03 9.48
CA ALA A 75 -4.05 5.87 9.26
C ALA A 75 -4.02 5.52 7.77
N TRP A 76 -3.51 4.33 7.44
CA TRP A 76 -3.45 3.85 6.06
C TRP A 76 -4.65 2.94 5.72
N ASP A 77 -5.15 2.22 6.71
CA ASP A 77 -6.46 1.57 6.63
C ASP A 77 -7.18 1.63 7.98
N THR A 78 -8.23 2.45 8.05
CA THR A 78 -9.07 2.62 9.24
C THR A 78 -10.11 1.52 9.39
N ASN A 79 -10.43 0.76 8.33
CA ASN A 79 -11.50 -0.23 8.30
C ASN A 79 -11.23 -1.34 7.26
N TRP A 80 -10.09 -2.04 7.38
CA TRP A 80 -9.78 -3.18 6.50
C TRP A 80 -10.75 -4.32 6.80
N SER A 81 -11.82 -4.34 6.02
CA SER A 81 -12.92 -5.28 6.18
C SER A 81 -12.49 -6.72 5.87
N THR A 82 -13.07 -7.68 6.57
CA THR A 82 -12.77 -9.12 6.46
C THR A 82 -13.15 -9.71 5.11
N ASP A 83 -14.06 -9.05 4.39
CA ASP A 83 -14.45 -9.43 3.03
C ASP A 83 -13.41 -9.02 1.97
N LYS A 84 -12.45 -8.16 2.28
CA LYS A 84 -11.36 -7.78 1.37
C LYS A 84 -10.09 -8.47 1.86
N THR A 85 -9.76 -9.62 1.29
CA THR A 85 -8.65 -10.43 1.79
C THR A 85 -7.29 -9.94 1.32
N GLN A 86 -7.17 -9.30 0.15
CA GLN A 86 -5.88 -8.79 -0.36
C GLN A 86 -5.94 -7.36 -0.90
N GLN A 87 -4.93 -6.55 -0.59
CA GLN A 87 -4.76 -5.16 -1.02
C GLN A 87 -3.37 -4.90 -1.63
N VAL A 88 -3.25 -3.89 -2.49
CA VAL A 88 -1.97 -3.47 -3.08
C VAL A 88 -1.55 -2.13 -2.48
N PHE A 89 -0.36 -2.06 -1.92
CA PHE A 89 0.24 -0.86 -1.35
C PHE A 89 1.21 -0.28 -2.37
N ALA A 90 1.18 1.03 -2.61
CA ALA A 90 2.13 1.68 -3.50
C ALA A 90 2.71 2.95 -2.87
N VAL A 91 3.99 3.20 -3.12
CA VAL A 91 4.63 4.46 -2.71
C VAL A 91 5.32 5.07 -3.90
N TYR A 92 5.03 6.34 -4.16
CA TYR A 92 5.59 7.06 -5.27
C TYR A 92 5.77 8.55 -4.90
N GLU A 93 6.39 9.31 -5.78
CA GLU A 93 6.49 10.77 -5.65
C GLU A 93 5.40 11.43 -6.47
N ASP A 94 4.54 12.24 -5.83
CA ASP A 94 3.51 13.00 -6.53
C ASP A 94 4.16 14.15 -7.32
N ASP A 95 4.13 14.04 -8.65
CA ASP A 95 4.63 15.07 -9.57
C ASP A 95 3.58 15.26 -10.69
N PRO A 96 3.11 16.49 -10.96
CA PRO A 96 2.10 16.74 -11.99
C PRO A 96 2.57 16.38 -13.42
N SER A 97 3.86 16.11 -13.64
CA SER A 97 4.47 15.77 -14.92
C SER A 97 5.05 14.34 -14.95
N GLY A 98 4.32 13.40 -15.55
CA GLY A 98 4.78 12.00 -15.73
C GLY A 98 3.63 11.01 -15.68
N LYS A 99 3.89 9.71 -15.92
CA LYS A 99 2.90 8.62 -15.88
C LYS A 99 3.56 7.29 -15.47
N VAL A 100 3.12 6.68 -14.38
CA VAL A 100 3.47 5.30 -13.97
C VAL A 100 2.18 4.51 -13.80
N LYS A 101 2.13 3.34 -14.43
CA LYS A 101 1.05 2.38 -14.28
C LYS A 101 1.42 1.37 -13.21
N ILE A 102 0.57 1.23 -12.19
CA ILE A 102 0.70 0.21 -11.15
C ILE A 102 -0.42 -0.80 -11.35
N SER A 103 -0.05 -2.08 -11.38
CA SER A 103 -0.98 -3.20 -11.40
C SER A 103 -0.74 -4.12 -10.20
N GLY A 104 -1.78 -4.77 -9.72
CA GLY A 104 -1.67 -5.82 -8.71
C GLY A 104 -2.97 -6.59 -8.55
N THR A 105 -2.93 -7.65 -7.78
CA THR A 105 -4.09 -8.51 -7.51
C THR A 105 -4.74 -8.09 -6.20
N ALA A 106 -6.04 -7.83 -6.26
CA ALA A 106 -6.88 -7.69 -5.08
C ALA A 106 -7.78 -8.91 -4.95
N LYS A 107 -8.06 -9.31 -3.72
CA LYS A 107 -8.95 -10.42 -3.42
C LYS A 107 -10.07 -10.00 -2.49
N PHE A 108 -11.25 -10.57 -2.70
CA PHE A 108 -12.40 -10.35 -1.86
C PHE A 108 -13.32 -11.59 -1.80
N ILE A 109 -14.14 -11.64 -0.76
CA ILE A 109 -15.18 -12.64 -0.55
C ILE A 109 -16.50 -12.06 -1.05
N THR A 110 -17.19 -12.79 -1.94
CA THR A 110 -18.48 -12.36 -2.50
C THR A 110 -19.57 -12.31 -1.43
N LYS A 111 -20.32 -11.21 -1.37
CA LYS A 111 -21.46 -11.05 -0.43
C LYS A 111 -22.76 -11.65 -0.94
N GLY A 112 -22.84 -11.90 -2.24
CA GLY A 112 -23.94 -12.57 -2.92
C GLY A 112 -23.41 -13.37 -4.11
N THR A 113 -24.32 -14.00 -4.86
CA THR A 113 -23.96 -14.71 -6.09
C THR A 113 -23.60 -13.70 -7.18
N VAL A 114 -22.37 -13.76 -7.67
CA VAL A 114 -21.85 -12.90 -8.76
C VAL A 114 -21.77 -13.73 -10.02
N LYS A 115 -22.36 -13.25 -11.11
CA LYS A 115 -22.28 -13.90 -12.43
C LYS A 115 -21.46 -13.05 -13.37
N VAL A 116 -20.46 -13.67 -13.99
CA VAL A 116 -19.56 -13.06 -14.97
C VAL A 116 -19.51 -14.00 -16.17
N ASP A 117 -20.11 -13.60 -17.28
CA ASP A 117 -20.28 -14.42 -18.48
C ASP A 117 -20.83 -15.82 -18.18
N LYS A 118 -20.01 -16.86 -18.35
CA LYS A 118 -20.34 -18.28 -18.12
C LYS A 118 -19.92 -18.78 -16.74
N VAL A 119 -19.36 -17.92 -15.89
CA VAL A 119 -18.87 -18.29 -14.56
C VAL A 119 -19.78 -17.68 -13.48
N THR A 120 -20.15 -18.50 -12.52
CA THR A 120 -20.96 -18.09 -11.36
C THR A 120 -20.12 -18.29 -10.10
N PHE A 121 -19.93 -17.22 -9.34
CA PHE A 121 -19.32 -17.25 -8.02
C PHE A 121 -20.44 -17.19 -6.99
N GLU A 122 -20.62 -18.26 -6.23
CA GLU A 122 -21.60 -18.27 -5.14
C GLU A 122 -21.15 -17.38 -3.99
N LYS A 123 -22.11 -16.96 -3.15
CA LYS A 123 -21.83 -16.22 -1.92
C LYS A 123 -20.76 -16.94 -1.08
N GLY A 124 -19.77 -16.19 -0.61
CA GLY A 124 -18.68 -16.72 0.21
C GLY A 124 -17.48 -17.23 -0.59
N SER A 125 -17.52 -17.14 -1.93
CA SER A 125 -16.37 -17.47 -2.78
C SER A 125 -15.30 -16.39 -2.67
N GLU A 126 -14.02 -16.78 -2.53
CA GLU A 126 -12.89 -15.86 -2.70
C GLU A 126 -12.60 -15.68 -4.19
N VAL A 127 -12.53 -14.42 -4.62
CA VAL A 127 -12.25 -14.06 -6.02
C VAL A 127 -11.05 -13.13 -6.04
N GLY A 128 -10.03 -13.49 -6.83
CA GLY A 128 -8.83 -12.70 -7.06
C GLY A 128 -8.84 -12.05 -8.44
N ILE A 129 -8.59 -10.75 -8.50
CA ILE A 129 -8.75 -9.96 -9.72
C ILE A 129 -7.63 -8.93 -9.87
N SER A 130 -7.15 -8.77 -11.10
CA SER A 130 -6.18 -7.75 -11.47
C SER A 130 -6.80 -6.36 -11.43
N CYS A 131 -6.19 -5.48 -10.65
CA CYS A 131 -6.49 -4.06 -10.56
C CYS A 131 -5.33 -3.27 -11.19
N GLU A 132 -5.63 -2.19 -11.91
CA GLU A 132 -4.63 -1.29 -12.50
C GLU A 132 -5.00 0.16 -12.22
N ALA A 133 -4.02 1.03 -12.00
CA ALA A 133 -4.23 2.46 -12.18
C ALA A 133 -2.95 3.23 -12.47
N GLU A 134 -3.13 4.43 -13.04
CA GLU A 134 -2.07 5.29 -13.57
C GLU A 134 -1.86 6.51 -12.67
N TYR A 135 -0.61 6.89 -12.47
CA TYR A 135 -0.19 7.97 -11.60
C TYR A 135 0.72 8.93 -12.30
N LYS A 136 0.56 10.22 -11.98
CA LYS A 136 1.50 11.21 -12.43
C LYS A 136 2.72 11.22 -11.51
N THR A 137 3.83 10.70 -12.03
CA THR A 137 5.13 10.76 -11.39
C THR A 137 6.22 10.75 -12.45
N LYS A 138 7.24 11.59 -12.28
CA LYS A 138 8.34 11.74 -13.23
C LYS A 138 9.44 10.70 -13.00
N ASN A 139 9.81 10.48 -11.74
CA ASN A 139 11.05 9.78 -11.37
C ASN A 139 10.95 8.93 -10.09
N GLY A 140 9.81 8.89 -9.39
CA GLY A 140 9.75 8.30 -8.06
C GLY A 140 8.72 7.20 -7.92
N PHE A 141 9.11 5.96 -8.18
CA PHE A 141 8.37 4.79 -7.73
C PHE A 141 9.24 3.98 -6.78
N PHE A 142 8.86 3.93 -5.50
CA PHE A 142 9.61 3.18 -4.49
C PHE A 142 9.24 1.69 -4.49
N GLY A 143 8.04 1.37 -4.94
CA GLY A 143 7.58 0.00 -5.03
C GLY A 143 6.08 -0.12 -4.82
N ALA A 144 5.61 -1.34 -5.09
CA ALA A 144 4.30 -1.80 -4.69
C ALA A 144 4.44 -3.18 -4.04
N VAL A 145 3.58 -3.46 -3.06
CA VAL A 145 3.51 -4.78 -2.42
C VAL A 145 2.06 -5.16 -2.22
N GLU A 146 1.76 -6.44 -2.34
CA GLU A 146 0.43 -6.98 -2.07
C GLU A 146 0.43 -7.61 -0.68
N TRP A 147 -0.54 -7.27 0.14
CA TRP A 147 -0.72 -7.94 1.43
C TRP A 147 -2.09 -8.57 1.53
N ASP A 148 -2.06 -9.82 2.00
CA ASP A 148 -3.22 -10.48 2.55
C ASP A 148 -3.48 -9.99 3.99
N ARG A 149 -4.76 -9.80 4.33
CA ARG A 149 -5.21 -9.24 5.61
C ARG A 149 -4.87 -10.15 6.78
N ASP A 150 -5.11 -11.45 6.62
CA ASP A 150 -4.96 -12.43 7.69
C ASP A 150 -3.48 -12.71 7.90
N TRP A 151 -2.70 -12.80 6.82
CA TRP A 151 -1.25 -12.80 6.88
C TRP A 151 -0.72 -11.55 7.60
N PHE A 152 -1.18 -10.34 7.22
CA PHE A 152 -0.69 -9.10 7.83
C PHE A 152 -0.99 -9.07 9.33
N THR A 153 -2.21 -9.44 9.72
CA THR A 153 -2.65 -9.45 11.12
C THR A 153 -1.86 -10.47 11.92
N LYS A 154 -1.74 -11.70 11.40
CA LYS A 154 -0.97 -12.77 12.05
C LYS A 154 0.49 -12.40 12.22
N THR A 155 1.15 -11.93 11.15
CA THR A 155 2.57 -11.57 11.18
C THR A 155 2.86 -10.36 12.06
N GLN A 156 1.86 -9.50 12.29
CA GLN A 156 1.97 -8.45 13.29
C GLN A 156 2.09 -9.02 14.71
N GLU A 157 1.28 -10.03 15.04
CA GLU A 157 1.22 -10.63 16.37
C GLU A 157 2.42 -11.53 16.67
N VAL A 158 2.79 -12.41 15.73
CA VAL A 158 3.94 -13.32 15.89
C VAL A 158 5.28 -12.64 15.62
N GLY A 159 5.23 -11.43 15.09
CA GLY A 159 6.38 -10.56 14.88
C GLY A 159 7.25 -10.89 13.67
N GLU A 160 6.65 -11.43 12.62
CA GLU A 160 7.31 -11.75 11.36
C GLU A 160 7.45 -10.48 10.50
N GLY A 161 8.68 -9.97 10.40
CA GLY A 161 9.03 -8.75 9.69
C GLY A 161 10.54 -8.55 9.62
N GLU A 162 10.98 -7.34 9.29
CA GLU A 162 12.41 -6.98 9.29
C GLU A 162 12.97 -6.72 10.70
N GLY A 163 12.19 -7.07 11.73
CA GLY A 163 12.44 -6.75 13.12
C GLY A 163 11.47 -5.69 13.64
N THR A 164 11.72 -5.23 14.87
CA THR A 164 10.86 -4.27 15.55
C THR A 164 11.56 -2.94 15.82
N ARG A 165 10.78 -1.87 15.90
CA ARG A 165 11.23 -0.55 16.35
C ARG A 165 10.19 0.05 17.27
N GLY A 166 10.58 0.34 18.51
CA GLY A 166 9.65 0.87 19.51
C GLY A 166 8.45 -0.06 19.75
N GLY A 167 8.65 -1.38 19.67
CA GLY A 167 7.59 -2.38 19.78
C GLY A 167 6.73 -2.56 18.52
N LEU A 168 6.99 -1.79 17.45
CA LEU A 168 6.23 -1.85 16.19
C LEU A 168 6.96 -2.68 15.14
N GLN A 169 6.23 -3.45 14.36
CA GLN A 169 6.80 -4.26 13.29
C GLN A 169 7.28 -3.40 12.11
N ILE A 170 8.51 -3.67 11.67
CA ILE A 170 9.13 -3.04 10.50
C ILE A 170 8.76 -3.85 9.26
N ARG A 171 8.22 -3.15 8.25
CA ARG A 171 7.97 -3.68 6.92
C ARG A 171 8.86 -2.96 5.91
N ARG A 172 9.21 -3.63 4.81
CA ARG A 172 10.02 -3.09 3.72
C ARG A 172 9.22 -3.12 2.41
N MET A 173 9.40 -2.09 1.61
CA MET A 173 8.94 -1.98 0.23
C MET A 173 10.03 -1.24 -0.56
N GLY A 174 10.79 -1.98 -1.38
CA GLY A 174 11.95 -1.42 -2.08
C GLY A 174 12.93 -0.72 -1.12
N ASP A 175 13.24 0.54 -1.42
CA ASP A 175 14.13 1.41 -0.62
C ASP A 175 13.44 2.14 0.54
N MET A 176 12.19 1.77 0.84
CA MET A 176 11.43 2.29 1.96
C MET A 176 11.18 1.21 3.00
N LYS A 177 11.40 1.55 4.28
CA LYS A 177 10.92 0.82 5.44
C LYS A 177 9.90 1.67 6.19
N PHE A 178 9.00 1.03 6.91
CA PHE A 178 8.02 1.73 7.74
C PHE A 178 7.54 0.85 8.88
N THR A 179 7.10 1.49 9.98
CA THR A 179 6.53 0.78 11.13
C THR A 179 5.03 0.72 11.01
N THR A 180 4.48 -0.47 11.27
CA THR A 180 3.05 -0.74 11.22
C THR A 180 2.48 -1.08 12.59
N SER A 181 1.23 -0.71 12.80
CA SER A 181 0.44 -1.11 13.97
C SER A 181 -0.95 -1.56 13.53
N VAL A 182 -1.41 -2.68 14.08
CA VAL A 182 -2.83 -3.01 14.17
C VAL A 182 -3.43 -2.03 15.20
N ARG A 183 -4.72 -1.69 15.04
CA ARG A 183 -5.43 -0.67 15.86
C ARG A 183 -4.93 -0.66 17.32
N GLU A 184 -4.37 0.46 17.78
CA GLU A 184 -4.52 0.80 19.20
C GLU A 184 -6.04 0.97 19.37
N LEU A 185 -6.67 0.05 20.09
CA LEU A 185 -8.05 0.21 20.56
C LEU A 185 -8.13 1.46 21.45
#